data_AF-A0A3L6JF40-F1
#
_entry.id   AF-A0A3L6JF40-F1
#
_cell.length_a   1.000
_cell.length_b   1.000
_cell.length_c   1.000
_cell.angle_alpha   90.00
_cell.angle_beta   90.00
_cell.angle_gamma   90.00
#
_symmetry.space_group_name_H-M   'P 1'
#
loop_
_entity.id
_entity.type
_entity.pdbx_description
1 polymer ?
#
loop_
_entity_poly.entity_id
_entity_poly.type
_entity_poly.pdbx_seq_one_letter_code
_entity_poly.pdbx_strand_id
1 'polypeptide(L)' 'MRITGTQYTVEKKESGIELKNQGRVVETFQFQGKTLSEVADAVWDTLKRKGVVVQRAALKEDLAALFPGSRPSGPLK' A
#
# COMPACT_ATOMS: atom_id res chain seq x y z
N MET A 1 -2.83 -9.10 0.64
CA MET A 1 -3.24 -8.75 2.02
C MET A 1 -4.47 -7.84 1.98
N ARG A 2 -5.40 -7.95 2.93
CA ARG A 2 -6.54 -7.03 3.03
C ARG A 2 -6.17 -5.82 3.88
N ILE A 3 -6.52 -4.62 3.44
CA ILE A 3 -6.31 -3.40 4.23
C ILE A 3 -7.36 -3.37 5.33
N THR A 4 -6.90 -3.23 6.57
CA THR A 4 -7.76 -3.27 7.76
C THR A 4 -8.88 -2.23 7.65
N GLY A 5 -10.13 -2.66 7.90
CA GLY A 5 -11.31 -1.79 7.85
C GLY A 5 -11.85 -1.47 6.45
N THR A 6 -11.36 -2.13 5.39
CA THR A 6 -11.82 -1.85 4.01
C THR A 6 -12.16 -3.13 3.23
N GLN A 7 -12.76 -2.97 2.04
CA GLN A 7 -12.90 -4.05 1.04
C GLN A 7 -11.68 -4.15 0.11
N TYR A 8 -10.70 -3.25 0.28
CA TYR A 8 -9.53 -3.19 -0.57
C TYR A 8 -8.47 -4.17 -0.11
N THR A 9 -7.75 -4.72 -1.08
CA THR A 9 -6.60 -5.58 -0.85
C THR A 9 -5.38 -4.98 -1.53
N VAL A 10 -4.22 -5.16 -0.93
CA VAL A 10 -2.91 -4.77 -1.47
C VAL A 10 -2.08 -6.01 -1.73
N GLU A 11 -1.42 -6.05 -2.88
CA GLU A 11 -0.57 -7.16 -3.28
C GLU A 11 0.74 -6.63 -3.85
N LYS A 12 1.87 -7.13 -3.37
CA LYS A 12 3.19 -6.82 -3.93
C LYS A 12 3.42 -7.67 -5.17
N LYS A 13 3.73 -7.02 -6.29
CA LYS A 13 4.24 -7.60 -7.54
C LYS A 13 5.66 -7.12 -7.79
N GLU A 14 6.35 -7.70 -8.77
CA GLU A 14 7.71 -7.29 -9.16
C GLU A 14 7.76 -5.84 -9.65
N SER A 15 6.70 -5.37 -10.32
CA SER A 15 6.60 -4.04 -10.91
C SER A 15 6.01 -2.96 -9.99
N GLY A 16 5.43 -3.34 -8.83
CA GLY A 16 4.71 -2.40 -7.97
C GLY A 16 3.79 -3.06 -6.93
N ILE A 17 3.04 -2.23 -6.20
CA ILE A 17 1.94 -2.67 -5.33
C ILE A 17 0.63 -2.48 -6.08
N GLU A 18 -0.15 -3.54 -6.22
CA GLU A 18 -1.49 -3.48 -6.78
C GLU A 18 -2.51 -3.25 -5.66
N LEU A 19 -3.30 -2.19 -5.77
CA LEU A 19 -4.51 -1.99 -4.99
C LEU A 19 -5.67 -2.62 -5.73
N LYS A 20 -6.32 -3.59 -5.11
CA LYS A 20 -7.47 -4.32 -5.66
C LYS A 20 -8.73 -4.03 -4.85
N ASN A 21 -9.86 -4.02 -5.53
CA ASN A 21 -11.19 -4.01 -4.92
C ASN A 21 -12.00 -5.16 -5.51
N GLN A 22 -12.49 -6.07 -4.66
CA GLN A 22 -13.24 -7.25 -5.08
C GLN A 22 -12.54 -8.07 -6.19
N GLY A 23 -11.22 -8.21 -6.10
CA GLY A 23 -10.40 -8.97 -7.06
C GLY A 23 -10.00 -8.22 -8.34
N ARG A 24 -10.52 -7.01 -8.57
CA ARG A 24 -10.12 -6.17 -9.72
C ARG A 24 -9.02 -5.20 -9.32
N VAL A 25 -7.98 -5.08 -10.15
CA VAL A 25 -6.95 -4.06 -9.97
C VAL A 25 -7.57 -2.69 -10.20
N VAL A 26 -7.47 -1.84 -9.19
CA VAL A 26 -7.96 -0.46 -9.20
C VAL A 26 -6.83 0.49 -9.53
N GLU A 27 -5.64 0.25 -8.97
CA GLU A 27 -4.48 1.12 -9.14
C GLU A 27 -3.19 0.34 -8.88
N THR A 28 -2.09 0.74 -9.50
CA THR A 28 -0.77 0.16 -9.27
C THR A 28 0.22 1.25 -8.87
N PHE A 29 0.95 1.03 -7.78
CA PHE A 29 1.90 1.96 -7.21
C PHE A 29 3.33 1.44 -7.38
N GLN A 30 4.18 2.21 -8.06
CA GLN A 30 5.61 1.92 -8.07
C GLN A 30 6.23 2.24 -6.69
N PHE A 31 6.92 1.25 -6.11
CA PHE A 31 7.59 1.37 -4.81
C PHE A 31 9.12 1.38 -4.92
N GLN A 32 9.71 0.97 -6.05
CA GLN A 32 11.17 0.88 -6.20
C GLN A 32 11.80 2.26 -6.00
N GLY A 33 12.78 2.34 -5.10
CA GLY A 33 13.47 3.59 -4.78
C GLY A 33 12.69 4.54 -3.86
N LYS A 34 11.44 4.22 -3.51
CA LYS A 34 10.62 4.98 -2.56
C LYS A 34 10.68 4.38 -1.17
N THR A 35 10.43 5.19 -0.17
CA THR A 35 10.27 4.73 1.22
C THR A 35 8.88 4.17 1.45
N LEU A 36 8.73 3.36 2.51
CA LEU A 36 7.42 2.86 2.93
C LEU A 36 6.43 3.99 3.25
N SER A 37 6.90 5.10 3.80
CA SER A 37 6.05 6.27 4.10
C SER A 37 5.46 6.87 2.82
N GLU A 38 6.28 7.10 1.79
CA GLU A 38 5.84 7.67 0.51
C GLU A 38 4.83 6.77 -0.20
N VAL A 39 5.05 5.45 -0.15
CA VAL A 39 4.11 4.48 -0.71
C VAL A 39 2.80 4.45 0.08
N ALA A 40 2.88 4.47 1.42
CA ALA A 40 1.71 4.55 2.27
C ALA A 40 0.90 5.82 2.02
N ASP A 41 1.55 6.97 1.80
CA ASP A 41 0.89 8.23 1.43
C ASP A 41 0.14 8.12 0.11
N ALA A 42 0.79 7.59 -0.92
CA ALA A 42 0.16 7.43 -2.23
C ALA A 42 -1.08 6.51 -2.19
N VAL A 43 -0.99 5.40 -1.44
CA VAL A 43 -2.12 4.48 -1.26
C VAL A 43 -3.21 5.14 -0.42
N TRP A 44 -2.85 5.85 0.65
CA TRP A 44 -3.79 6.54 1.53
C TRP A 44 -4.58 7.63 0.80
N ASP A 45 -3.91 8.48 0.03
CA ASP A 45 -4.55 9.53 -0.77
C ASP A 45 -5.49 8.94 -1.83
N THR A 46 -5.14 7.79 -2.38
CA THR A 46 -5.99 7.09 -3.36
C THR A 46 -7.24 6.51 -2.71
N LEU A 47 -7.11 5.90 -1.54
CA LEU A 47 -8.26 5.41 -0.77
C LEU A 47 -9.17 6.57 -0.36
N LYS A 48 -8.61 7.67 0.12
CA LYS A 48 -9.36 8.88 0.49
C LYS A 48 -10.14 9.46 -0.69
N ARG A 49 -9.51 9.56 -1.88
CA ARG A 49 -10.19 10.00 -3.12
C ARG A 49 -11.32 9.08 -3.55
N LYS A 50 -11.25 7.79 -3.20
CA LYS A 50 -12.31 6.80 -3.45
C LYS A 50 -13.35 6.74 -2.33
N GLY A 51 -13.33 7.69 -1.38
CA GLY A 51 -14.28 7.77 -0.27
C GLY A 51 -14.01 6.79 0.87
N VAL A 52 -12.82 6.16 0.91
CA VAL A 52 -12.44 5.20 1.93
C VAL A 52 -11.54 5.87 2.96
N VAL A 53 -11.99 5.89 4.21
CA VAL A 53 -11.22 6.43 5.33
C VAL A 53 -10.50 5.30 6.03
N VAL A 54 -9.17 5.36 6.01
CA VAL A 54 -8.30 4.43 6.74
C VAL A 54 -7.32 5.21 7.60
N GLN A 55 -6.92 4.61 8.73
CA GLN A 55 -5.85 5.17 9.54
C GLN A 55 -4.52 4.96 8.83
N ARG A 56 -3.79 6.06 8.58
CA ARG A 56 -2.50 6.03 7.89
C ARG A 56 -1.47 5.15 8.59
N ALA A 57 -1.44 5.16 9.93
CA ALA A 57 -0.53 4.33 10.71
C ALA A 57 -0.79 2.82 10.48
N ALA A 58 -2.05 2.39 10.59
CA ALA A 58 -2.45 1.01 10.33
C ALA A 58 -2.16 0.60 8.87
N LEU A 59 -2.43 1.47 7.89
CA LEU A 59 -2.09 1.22 6.49
C LEU A 59 -0.58 1.04 6.30
N LYS A 60 0.24 1.83 6.97
CA LYS A 60 1.69 1.72 6.91
C LYS A 60 2.19 0.39 7.49
N GLU A 61 1.60 -0.07 8.59
CA GLU A 61 1.89 -1.38 9.17
C GLU A 61 1.47 -2.53 8.24
N ASP A 62 0.26 -2.46 7.67
CA ASP A 62 -0.22 -3.43 6.66
C ASP A 62 0.72 -3.48 5.45
N LEU A 63 1.18 -2.31 4.96
CA LEU A 63 2.14 -2.24 3.85
C LEU A 63 3.54 -2.74 4.27
N ALA A 64 3.98 -2.50 5.50
CA ALA A 64 5.27 -2.98 6.00
C ALA A 64 5.36 -4.51 5.93
N ALA A 65 4.26 -5.20 6.20
CA ALA A 65 4.17 -6.66 6.12
C ALA A 65 4.40 -7.21 4.69
N LEU A 66 4.22 -6.39 3.65
CA LEU A 66 4.51 -6.76 2.26
C LEU A 66 6.00 -6.67 1.90
N PHE A 67 6.81 -6.02 2.74
CA PHE A 67 8.25 -5.82 2.51
C PHE A 67 9.09 -6.40 3.65
N PRO A 68 9.09 -7.74 3.85
CA PRO A 68 9.91 -8.37 4.86
C PRO A 68 11.39 -8.07 4.61
N GLY A 69 12.10 -7.58 5.64
CA GLY A 69 13.53 -7.24 5.55
C GLY A 69 13.85 -5.85 4.97
N SER A 70 12.83 -5.06 4.62
CA SER A 70 13.05 -3.65 4.27
C SER A 70 13.37 -2.81 5.51
N ARG A 71 14.30 -1.84 5.37
CA ARG A 71 14.65 -0.95 6.48
C ARG A 71 13.49 0.04 6.72
N PRO A 72 13.13 0.37 7.97
CA PRO A 72 12.00 1.26 8.27
C PRO A 72 12.04 2.63 7.58
N SER A 73 13.24 3.13 7.29
CA SER A 73 13.51 4.41 6.62
C SER A 73 14.28 4.24 5.30
N GLY A 74 14.52 3.01 4.85
CA GLY A 74 15.27 2.75 3.62
C GLY A 74 14.37 2.67 2.38
N PRO A 75 14.95 2.82 1.18
CA PRO A 75 14.22 2.60 -0.06
C PRO A 75 13.78 1.15 -0.18
N LEU A 76 12.55 0.95 -0.63
CA LEU A 76 11.95 -0.34 -0.91
C LEU A 76 12.55 -0.95 -2.18
N LYS A 77 12.73 -2.26 -2.15
CA LYS A 77 13.27 -3.10 -3.22
C LYS A 77 12.31 -4.25 -3.57
#